data_AF-A0A957QIP6-F1
#
_entry.id   AF-A0A957QIP6-F1
#
_cell.length_a   1.000
_cell.length_b   1.000
_cell.length_c   1.000
_cell.angle_alpha   90.00
_cell.angle_beta   90.00
_cell.angle_gamma   90.00
#
_symmetry.space_group_name_H-M   'P 1'
#
loop_
_entity.id
_entity.type
_entity.pdbx_description
1 polymer ?
#
loop_
_entity_poly.entity_id
_entity_poly.type
_entity_poly.pdbx_seq_one_letter_code
_entity_poly.pdbx_strand_id
1 'polypeptide(L)'
;RLTGRWLATGVGLLFAMSSIWLYFGEFTPQRLYGGPQAKVAMELVPALQAYDEAQTIYFAGAPRMYWGFATLPYLLPGRTGHDIHDPLLSPPPRDPVQLSHGLIYVFLPERLPELELVIQAYPEGSRRSVSAPDGEFLAEIYVVPAEP
;
A
#
# COMPACT_ATOMS: atom_id res chain seq x y z
N ARG A 1 23.30 26.42 46.36
CA ARG A 1 22.09 26.62 45.49
C ARG A 1 22.41 26.62 43.99
N LEU A 2 23.60 27.05 43.53
CA LEU A 2 23.97 27.00 42.10
C LEU A 2 24.12 25.57 41.53
N THR A 3 24.60 24.61 42.32
CA THR A 3 24.81 23.22 41.90
C THR A 3 23.52 22.50 41.47
N GLY A 4 22.39 22.78 42.11
CA GLY A 4 21.10 22.19 41.73
C GLY A 4 20.56 22.69 40.38
N ARG A 5 20.87 23.94 40.01
CA ARG A 5 20.43 24.53 38.72
C ARG A 5 21.17 23.91 37.54
N TRP A 6 22.49 23.76 37.64
CA TRP A 6 23.28 23.13 36.57
C TRP A 6 22.94 21.67 36.38
N LEU A 7 22.63 20.96 37.47
CA LEU A 7 22.22 19.56 37.42
C LEU A 7 20.85 19.40 36.75
N ALA A 8 19.88 20.28 37.10
CA ALA A 8 18.58 20.31 36.43
C ALA A 8 18.70 20.63 34.93
N THR A 9 19.53 21.61 34.55
CA THR A 9 19.79 21.93 33.15
C THR A 9 20.42 20.75 32.40
N GLY A 10 21.41 20.09 33.02
CA GLY A 10 22.07 18.92 32.42
C GLY A 10 21.10 17.78 32.16
N VAL A 11 20.24 17.45 33.13
CA VAL A 11 19.20 16.42 32.99
C VAL A 11 18.19 16.81 31.90
N GLY A 12 17.74 18.07 31.89
CA GLY A 12 16.84 18.57 30.86
C GLY A 12 17.43 18.49 29.45
N LEU A 13 18.72 18.81 29.31
CA LEU A 13 19.42 18.72 28.03
C LEU A 13 19.56 17.28 27.55
N LEU A 14 19.88 16.36 28.47
CA LEU A 14 19.94 14.91 28.19
C LEU A 14 18.58 14.37 27.75
N PHE A 15 17.51 14.75 28.44
CA PHE A 15 16.16 14.34 28.07
C PHE A 15 15.73 14.90 26.72
N ALA A 16 16.04 16.17 26.44
CA ALA A 16 15.78 16.79 25.15
C ALA A 16 16.55 16.11 24.02
N MET A 17 17.85 15.84 24.21
CA MET A 17 18.69 15.17 23.22
C MET A 17 18.22 13.74 22.95
N SER A 18 17.87 12.99 24.01
CA SER A 18 17.30 11.65 23.89
C SER A 18 15.96 11.67 23.16
N SER A 19 15.10 12.65 23.46
CA SER A 19 13.81 12.82 22.76
C SER A 19 13.99 13.13 21.28
N ILE A 20 14.95 14.00 20.93
CA ILE A 20 15.29 14.31 19.53
C ILE A 20 15.82 13.05 18.82
N TRP A 21 16.74 12.31 19.44
CA TRP A 21 17.31 11.11 18.84
C TRP A 21 16.26 10.00 18.68
N LEU A 22 15.40 9.78 19.67
CA LEU A 22 14.28 8.85 19.58
C LEU A 22 13.32 9.25 18.44
N TYR A 23 12.93 10.53 18.39
CA TYR A 23 11.95 11.00 17.42
C TYR A 23 12.50 11.00 15.99
N PHE A 24 13.70 11.54 15.77
CA PHE A 24 14.27 11.71 14.43
C PHE A 24 15.17 10.55 13.98
N GLY A 25 15.77 9.81 14.91
CA GLY A 25 16.66 8.68 14.62
C GLY A 25 15.96 7.34 14.55
N GLU A 26 14.94 7.10 15.38
CA GLU A 26 14.22 5.82 15.40
C GLU A 26 12.83 5.93 14.78
N PHE A 27 12.00 6.86 15.25
CA PHE A 27 10.58 6.89 14.87
C PHE A 27 10.33 7.45 13.47
N THR A 28 10.92 8.61 13.13
CA THR A 28 10.72 9.25 11.82
C THR A 28 11.19 8.38 10.64
N PRO A 29 12.35 7.70 10.71
CA PRO A 29 12.81 6.84 9.60
C PRO A 29 11.90 5.64 9.32
N GLN A 30 11.15 5.15 10.32
CA GLN A 30 10.23 4.02 10.16
C GLN A 30 8.98 4.37 9.34
N ARG A 31 8.69 5.66 9.11
CA ARG A 31 7.52 6.15 8.33
C ARG A 31 6.17 5.56 8.80
N LEU A 32 6.05 5.14 10.06
CA LEU A 32 4.83 4.56 10.66
C LEU A 32 3.75 5.62 10.99
N TYR A 33 3.57 6.62 10.14
CA TYR A 33 2.51 7.60 10.31
C TYR A 33 1.21 7.04 9.74
N GLY A 34 0.19 6.85 10.59
CA GLY A 34 -1.15 6.41 10.15
C GLY A 34 -1.43 4.90 10.24
N GLY A 35 -0.55 4.12 10.86
CA GLY A 35 -0.74 2.68 11.12
C GLY A 35 -0.47 1.77 9.90
N PRO A 36 -0.72 0.45 10.04
CA PRO A 36 -0.39 -0.53 8.99
C PRO A 36 -1.01 -0.22 7.62
N GLN A 37 -2.21 0.37 7.57
CA GLN A 37 -2.89 0.60 6.30
C GLN A 37 -2.35 1.83 5.58
N ALA A 38 -1.89 2.83 6.34
CA ALA A 38 -1.15 3.94 5.78
C ALA A 38 0.19 3.47 5.21
N LYS A 39 0.88 2.53 5.87
CA LYS A 39 2.11 1.90 5.33
C LYS A 39 1.83 1.23 3.98
N VAL A 40 0.77 0.42 3.89
CA VAL A 40 0.34 -0.19 2.61
C VAL A 40 0.05 0.88 1.56
N ALA A 41 -0.79 1.88 1.88
CA ALA A 41 -1.16 2.92 0.93
C ALA A 41 0.05 3.73 0.42
N MET A 42 0.96 4.12 1.32
CA MET A 42 2.12 4.95 0.98
C MET A 42 3.10 4.25 0.03
N GLU A 43 3.25 2.93 0.13
CA GLU A 43 4.11 2.15 -0.77
C GLU A 43 3.37 1.69 -2.03
N LEU A 44 2.05 1.47 -1.95
CA LEU A 44 1.22 1.05 -3.08
C LEU A 44 0.98 2.18 -4.09
N VAL A 45 0.75 3.42 -3.62
CA VAL A 45 0.50 4.59 -4.47
C VAL A 45 1.58 4.78 -5.55
N PRO A 46 2.88 4.91 -5.23
CA PRO A 46 3.91 5.10 -6.25
C PRO A 46 4.03 3.88 -7.18
N ALA A 47 3.73 2.67 -6.70
CA ALA A 47 3.70 1.48 -7.55
C ALA A 47 2.57 1.56 -8.59
N LEU A 48 1.39 2.05 -8.19
CA LEU A 48 0.24 2.23 -9.08
C LEU A 48 0.41 3.38 -10.07
N GLN A 49 1.05 4.49 -9.66
CA GLN A 49 1.33 5.64 -10.53
C GLN A 49 2.15 5.31 -11.78
N ALA A 50 2.84 4.17 -11.81
CA ALA A 50 3.57 3.69 -12.98
C ALA A 50 2.68 3.17 -14.13
N TYR A 51 1.38 3.00 -13.88
CA TYR A 51 0.41 2.45 -14.85
C TYR A 51 -0.53 3.54 -15.38
N ASP A 52 -1.26 3.26 -16.45
CA ASP A 52 -2.21 4.21 -17.05
C ASP A 52 -3.36 4.51 -16.07
N GLU A 53 -3.83 5.75 -16.05
CA GLU A 53 -4.98 6.18 -15.23
C GLU A 53 -6.31 5.63 -15.76
N ALA A 54 -6.38 5.26 -17.04
CA ALA A 54 -7.56 4.64 -17.64
C ALA A 54 -7.78 3.18 -17.20
N GLN A 55 -6.75 2.52 -16.65
CA GLN A 55 -6.86 1.13 -16.19
C GLN A 55 -7.75 1.03 -14.95
N THR A 56 -8.67 0.07 -14.97
CA THR A 56 -9.56 -0.19 -13.83
C THR A 56 -8.83 -0.98 -12.75
N ILE A 57 -8.91 -0.52 -11.49
CA ILE A 57 -8.28 -1.20 -10.36
C ILE A 57 -9.30 -2.08 -9.65
N TYR A 58 -8.96 -3.35 -9.44
CA TYR A 58 -9.68 -4.28 -8.58
C TYR A 58 -8.86 -4.56 -7.33
N PHE A 59 -9.39 -4.21 -6.16
CA PHE A 59 -8.66 -4.23 -4.90
C PHE A 59 -9.17 -5.35 -3.99
N ALA A 60 -8.39 -6.42 -3.88
CA ALA A 60 -8.62 -7.53 -2.94
C ALA A 60 -7.84 -7.29 -1.64
N GLY A 61 -8.32 -6.32 -0.85
CA GLY A 61 -7.69 -5.93 0.43
C GLY A 61 -8.46 -6.30 1.69
N ALA A 62 -9.71 -6.75 1.57
CA ALA A 62 -10.53 -7.12 2.73
C ALA A 62 -9.92 -8.32 3.49
N PRO A 63 -10.02 -8.36 4.84
CA PRO A 63 -10.63 -7.36 5.72
C PRO A 63 -9.67 -6.25 6.15
N ARG A 64 -8.40 -6.29 5.72
CA ARG A 64 -7.34 -5.40 6.18
C ARG A 64 -7.58 -3.95 5.76
N MET A 65 -7.89 -3.73 4.48
CA MET A 65 -8.01 -2.40 3.90
C MET A 65 -8.98 -2.44 2.70
N TYR A 66 -9.62 -1.32 2.40
CA TYR A 66 -10.47 -1.14 1.23
C TYR A 66 -9.92 0.01 0.37
N TRP A 67 -10.26 0.04 -0.91
CA TRP A 67 -9.87 1.09 -1.86
C TRP A 67 -10.26 2.49 -1.34
N GLY A 68 -11.41 2.58 -0.66
CA GLY A 68 -11.89 3.80 -0.02
C GLY A 68 -11.04 4.32 1.15
N PHE A 69 -9.95 3.65 1.54
CA PHE A 69 -9.04 4.18 2.56
C PHE A 69 -8.45 5.51 2.11
N ALA A 70 -8.74 6.59 2.84
CA ALA A 70 -8.60 7.98 2.40
C ALA A 70 -7.28 8.35 1.70
N THR A 71 -6.15 7.75 2.08
CA THR A 71 -4.86 7.98 1.43
C THR A 71 -4.83 7.59 -0.05
N LEU A 72 -5.50 6.51 -0.45
CA LEU A 72 -5.53 6.04 -1.84
C LEU A 72 -6.22 7.05 -2.78
N PRO A 73 -7.50 7.43 -2.60
CA PRO A 73 -8.16 8.39 -3.49
C PRO A 73 -7.58 9.80 -3.35
N TYR A 74 -6.96 10.13 -2.22
CA TYR A 74 -6.26 11.41 -2.05
C TYR A 74 -4.98 11.50 -2.90
N LEU A 75 -4.18 10.44 -2.97
CA LEU A 75 -2.90 10.43 -3.70
C LEU A 75 -2.99 9.89 -5.13
N LEU A 76 -4.08 9.22 -5.48
CA LEU A 76 -4.41 8.74 -6.84
C LEU A 76 -5.71 9.40 -7.33
N PRO A 77 -5.76 10.75 -7.42
CA PRO A 77 -6.97 11.43 -7.88
C PRO A 77 -7.30 11.00 -9.32
N GLY A 78 -8.58 10.74 -9.59
CA GLY A 78 -9.04 10.34 -10.92
C GLY A 78 -9.00 8.84 -11.21
N ARG A 79 -8.34 8.03 -10.36
CA ARG A 79 -8.36 6.57 -10.52
C ARG A 79 -9.61 5.96 -9.92
N THR A 80 -10.22 5.06 -10.68
CA THR A 80 -11.37 4.27 -10.22
C THR A 80 -10.87 2.92 -9.73
N GLY A 81 -11.17 2.61 -8.47
CA GLY A 81 -10.91 1.30 -7.88
C GLY A 81 -12.17 0.68 -7.30
N HIS A 82 -12.28 -0.63 -7.45
CA HIS A 82 -13.40 -1.44 -7.01
C HIS A 82 -12.91 -2.46 -5.99
N ASP A 83 -13.51 -2.45 -4.81
CA ASP A 83 -13.23 -3.44 -3.80
C ASP A 83 -13.82 -4.81 -4.20
N ILE A 84 -12.98 -5.84 -4.15
CA ILE A 84 -13.43 -7.23 -4.20
C ILE A 84 -13.81 -7.60 -2.76
N HIS A 85 -15.11 -7.49 -2.44
CA HIS A 85 -15.62 -7.75 -1.10
C HIS A 85 -15.62 -9.25 -0.74
N ASP A 86 -16.05 -10.09 -1.68
CA ASP A 86 -16.17 -11.53 -1.46
C ASP A 86 -14.90 -12.27 -1.94
N PRO A 87 -14.49 -13.37 -1.27
CA PRO A 87 -13.51 -14.32 -1.81
C PRO A 87 -13.82 -14.74 -3.24
N LEU A 88 -12.82 -14.69 -4.11
CA LEU A 88 -12.89 -15.29 -5.43
C LEU A 88 -12.92 -16.81 -5.25
N LEU A 89 -14.00 -17.45 -5.70
CA LEU A 89 -14.17 -18.91 -5.66
C LEU A 89 -13.92 -19.56 -7.03
N SER A 90 -13.81 -18.75 -8.08
CA SER A 90 -13.55 -19.16 -9.45
C SER A 90 -12.82 -18.05 -10.20
N PRO A 91 -12.16 -18.35 -11.34
CA PRO A 91 -11.58 -17.33 -12.18
C PRO A 91 -12.61 -16.26 -12.56
N PRO A 92 -12.25 -14.96 -12.50
CA PRO A 92 -13.16 -13.90 -12.92
C PRO A 92 -13.50 -14.04 -14.42
N PRO A 93 -14.72 -13.67 -14.84
CA PRO A 93 -15.10 -13.70 -16.24
C PRO A 93 -14.30 -12.66 -17.04
N ARG A 94 -13.91 -13.01 -18.26
CA ARG A 94 -13.30 -12.05 -19.19
C ARG A 94 -14.39 -11.15 -19.79
N ASP A 95 -14.35 -9.87 -19.47
CA ASP A 95 -15.25 -8.83 -20.02
C ASP A 95 -14.48 -7.96 -21.03
N PRO A 96 -14.81 -8.00 -22.32
CA PRO A 96 -14.14 -7.21 -23.35
C PRO A 96 -14.19 -5.70 -23.09
N VAL A 97 -15.26 -5.19 -22.47
CA VAL A 97 -15.40 -3.75 -22.18
C VAL A 97 -14.40 -3.29 -21.13
N GLN A 98 -14.10 -4.16 -20.16
CA GLN A 98 -13.12 -3.86 -19.14
C GLN A 98 -11.68 -4.03 -19.65
N LEU A 99 -11.47 -5.00 -20.55
CA LEU A 99 -10.18 -5.26 -21.16
C LEU A 99 -9.74 -4.18 -22.15
N SER A 100 -10.65 -3.36 -22.70
CA SER A 100 -10.29 -2.33 -23.69
C SER A 100 -9.30 -1.27 -23.17
N HIS A 101 -9.22 -1.10 -21.85
CA HIS A 101 -8.28 -0.17 -21.20
C HIS A 101 -7.22 -0.89 -20.35
N GLY A 102 -7.30 -2.22 -20.23
CA GLY A 102 -6.48 -3.03 -19.33
C GLY A 102 -6.97 -2.99 -17.88
N LEU A 103 -6.49 -3.96 -17.08
CA LEU A 103 -6.91 -4.17 -15.69
C LEU A 103 -5.72 -4.22 -14.76
N ILE A 104 -5.92 -3.75 -13.53
CA ILE A 104 -4.95 -3.87 -12.44
C ILE A 104 -5.66 -4.55 -11.27
N TYR A 105 -5.20 -5.74 -10.90
CA TYR A 105 -5.60 -6.38 -9.66
C TYR A 105 -4.56 -6.11 -8.59
N VAL A 106 -5.00 -5.77 -7.38
CA VAL A 106 -4.13 -5.58 -6.22
C VAL A 106 -4.57 -6.53 -5.13
N PHE A 107 -3.65 -7.36 -4.65
CA PHE A 107 -3.89 -8.34 -3.58
C PHE A 107 -3.06 -7.99 -2.36
N LEU A 108 -3.71 -7.87 -1.20
CA LEU A 108 -3.01 -7.85 0.08
C LEU A 108 -2.67 -9.29 0.53
N PRO A 109 -1.75 -9.47 1.50
CA PRO A 109 -1.20 -10.80 1.84
C PRO A 109 -2.27 -11.82 2.20
N GLU A 110 -3.35 -11.41 2.88
CA GLU A 110 -4.48 -12.28 3.25
C GLU A 110 -5.24 -12.84 2.05
N ARG A 111 -5.21 -12.14 0.93
CA ARG A 111 -5.97 -12.43 -0.29
C ARG A 111 -5.09 -12.96 -1.42
N LEU A 112 -3.77 -13.00 -1.23
CA LEU A 112 -2.80 -13.42 -2.23
C LEU A 112 -3.06 -14.80 -2.85
N PRO A 113 -3.56 -15.83 -2.13
CA PRO A 113 -3.86 -17.14 -2.73
C PRO A 113 -4.86 -17.07 -3.91
N GLU A 114 -5.70 -16.04 -3.96
CA GLU A 114 -6.71 -15.86 -5.00
C GLU A 114 -6.15 -15.28 -6.30
N LEU A 115 -4.92 -14.76 -6.27
CA LEU A 115 -4.23 -14.28 -7.46
C LEU A 115 -4.13 -15.37 -8.53
N GLU A 116 -3.99 -16.64 -8.14
CA GLU A 116 -3.91 -17.76 -9.09
C GLU A 116 -5.19 -17.90 -9.93
N LEU A 117 -6.36 -17.53 -9.39
CA LEU A 117 -7.63 -17.51 -10.13
C LEU A 117 -7.64 -16.41 -11.19
N VAL A 118 -7.09 -15.23 -10.86
CA VAL A 118 -6.94 -14.13 -11.82
C VAL A 118 -5.95 -14.50 -12.91
N ILE A 119 -4.86 -15.18 -12.58
CA ILE A 119 -3.86 -15.64 -13.54
C ILE A 119 -4.42 -16.72 -14.46
N GLN A 120 -5.27 -17.61 -13.93
CA GLN A 120 -5.99 -18.57 -14.75
C GLN A 120 -6.94 -17.87 -15.75
N ALA A 121 -7.58 -16.77 -15.35
CA ALA A 121 -8.44 -15.99 -16.23
C ALA A 121 -7.66 -15.17 -17.26
N TYR A 122 -6.50 -14.61 -16.88
CA TYR A 122 -5.70 -13.67 -17.67
C TYR A 122 -4.21 -14.07 -17.70
N PRO A 123 -3.82 -15.19 -18.31
CA PRO A 123 -2.45 -15.71 -18.27
C PRO A 123 -1.39 -14.77 -18.87
N GLU A 124 -1.82 -13.81 -19.69
CA GLU A 124 -0.98 -12.77 -20.30
C GLU A 124 -0.52 -11.66 -19.35
N GLY A 125 -1.10 -11.59 -18.14
CA GLY A 125 -0.78 -10.54 -17.18
C GLY A 125 0.59 -10.68 -16.52
N SER A 126 1.06 -9.60 -15.91
CA SER A 126 2.37 -9.52 -15.26
C SER A 126 2.26 -9.20 -13.76
N ARG A 127 3.12 -9.85 -12.95
CA ARG A 127 3.19 -9.68 -11.50
C ARG A 127 4.21 -8.62 -11.10
N ARG A 128 3.89 -7.83 -10.07
CA ARG A 128 4.81 -6.90 -9.41
C ARG A 128 4.51 -6.85 -7.91
N SER A 129 5.48 -7.29 -7.12
CA SER A 129 5.42 -7.19 -5.67
C SER A 129 5.68 -5.76 -5.19
N VAL A 130 4.97 -5.37 -4.14
CA VAL A 130 5.15 -4.13 -3.39
C VAL A 130 5.60 -4.50 -1.99
N SER A 131 6.76 -3.99 -1.60
CA SER A 131 7.33 -4.20 -0.26
C SER A 131 7.68 -2.87 0.37
N ALA A 132 7.66 -2.81 1.69
CA ALA A 132 8.15 -1.66 2.43
C ALA A 132 9.69 -1.55 2.40
N PRO A 133 10.25 -0.40 2.80
CA PRO A 133 11.70 -0.19 2.87
C PRO A 133 12.45 -1.18 3.76
N ASP A 134 11.76 -1.78 4.74
CA ASP A 134 12.27 -2.83 5.63
C ASP A 134 12.21 -4.25 5.03
N GLY A 135 11.69 -4.38 3.80
CA GLY A 135 11.54 -5.65 3.09
C GLY A 135 10.22 -6.39 3.39
N GLU A 136 9.36 -5.87 4.25
CA GLU A 136 8.04 -6.47 4.50
C GLU A 136 7.22 -6.47 3.21
N PHE A 137 6.69 -7.64 2.83
CA PHE A 137 5.76 -7.76 1.71
C PHE A 137 4.40 -7.13 2.07
N LEU A 138 3.94 -6.19 1.25
CA LEU A 138 2.72 -5.42 1.51
C LEU A 138 1.58 -5.74 0.54
N ALA A 139 1.88 -5.96 -0.74
CA ALA A 139 0.87 -6.27 -1.75
C ALA A 139 1.50 -6.90 -3.00
N GLU A 140 0.68 -7.59 -3.79
CA GLU A 140 1.01 -8.00 -5.15
C GLU A 140 0.11 -7.25 -6.13
N ILE A 141 0.71 -6.65 -7.15
CA ILE A 141 0.00 -6.04 -8.28
C ILE A 141 0.06 -7.01 -9.45
N TYR A 142 -1.10 -7.28 -10.06
CA TYR A 142 -1.21 -8.06 -11.29
C TYR A 142 -1.83 -7.23 -12.40
N VAL A 143 -1.09 -7.02 -13.47
CA VAL A 143 -1.49 -6.13 -14.57
C VAL A 143 -1.84 -6.94 -15.80
N VAL A 144 -3.08 -6.81 -16.23
CA VAL A 144 -3.59 -7.37 -17.49
C VAL A 144 -3.52 -6.26 -18.54
N PRO A 145 -2.80 -6.47 -19.66
CA PRO A 145 -2.71 -5.48 -20.72
C PRO A 145 -4.07 -5.24 -21.38
N ALA A 146 -4.21 -4.09 -22.05
CA ALA A 146 -5.41 -3.82 -22.82
C ALA A 146 -5.52 -4.77 -24.03
N GLU A 147 -6.74 -5.23 -24.32
CA GLU A 147 -7.05 -5.97 -25.55
C GLU A 147 -7.68 -5.02 -26.58
N PRO A 148 -7.18 -5.00 -27.83
CA PRO A 148 -7.72 -4.17 -28.91
C PRO A 148 -9.05 -4.69 -29.49
#